data_AF-A0A2I0HWG0-F1
#
_entry.id   AF-A0A2I0HWG0-F1
#
_cell.length_a   1.000
_cell.length_b   1.000
_cell.length_c   1.000
_cell.angle_alpha   90.00
_cell.angle_beta   90.00
_cell.angle_gamma   90.00
#
_symmetry.space_group_name_H-M   'P 1'
#
loop_
_entity.id
_entity.type
_entity.pdbx_description
1 polymer ?
#
loop_
_entity_poly.entity_id
_entity_poly.type
_entity_poly.pdbx_seq_one_letter_code
_entity_poly.pdbx_strand_id
1 'polypeptide(L)'
;MEVALAVWVTIAIILVTCAWKVMVVVWLRPWRLERILRQQGIPGTPYQLGIRDWGETSGIKERLRHRCHTSSTEFSHDIVPSILPFLQRSVQKYGKCFYTWMGPTPVVNVMDGQLLKEIYSRVYDFGKPHPGGGMELLALGLLSSEGEKWSKHRKILNPAFRLERLKPVLAASTASCMEMMSKWEMLLSQEVSCEVDVLPYIDNLTGDILSRAAFGSCYEEGGLDPARGLETIPAGTVMYRKTYRATRLDPYYLPSDVIIFVPVLLVHHDQQIWGEDAQVFNPKRFSEGVSKASTGQSRLPYLPFSAGPRVCIGQNFALIEAKAVLAKILPRFSMELSPSYPHAPSNLVTIRPQFGAPLILQKL
;
A
#
# COMPACT_ATOMS: atom_id res chain seq x y z
N MET A 1 -5.04 3.03 60.18
CA MET A 1 -4.22 4.16 59.71
C MET A 1 -3.05 3.69 58.84
N GLU A 2 -2.30 2.68 59.27
CA GLU A 2 -1.15 2.14 58.50
C GLU A 2 -1.52 1.56 57.13
N VAL A 3 -2.62 0.80 57.03
CA VAL A 3 -3.09 0.24 55.76
C VAL A 3 -3.45 1.34 54.74
N ALA A 4 -4.11 2.41 55.20
CA ALA A 4 -4.45 3.54 54.34
C ALA A 4 -3.19 4.27 53.85
N LEU A 5 -2.19 4.48 54.71
CA LEU A 5 -0.91 5.07 54.34
C LEU A 5 -0.18 4.23 53.28
N ALA A 6 -0.14 2.91 53.44
CA ALA A 6 0.47 2.00 52.48
C ALA A 6 -0.23 2.03 51.10
N VAL A 7 -1.57 2.13 51.08
CA VAL A 7 -2.34 2.29 49.83
C VAL A 7 -2.01 3.62 49.14
N TRP A 8 -1.91 4.73 49.88
CA TRP A 8 -1.56 6.02 49.28
C TRP A 8 -0.12 6.04 48.73
N VAL A 9 0.84 5.44 49.44
CA VAL A 9 2.23 5.33 48.98
C VAL A 9 2.32 4.48 47.69
N THR A 10 1.61 3.35 47.64
CA THR A 10 1.60 2.51 46.43
C THR A 10 0.96 3.22 45.24
N ILE A 11 -0.16 3.91 45.43
CA ILE A 11 -0.77 4.76 44.40
C ILE A 11 0.20 5.84 43.92
N ALA A 12 0.89 6.53 44.84
CA ALA A 12 1.86 7.56 44.49
C ALA A 12 3.04 6.99 43.66
N ILE A 13 3.59 5.83 44.04
CA ILE A 13 4.64 5.16 43.27
C ILE A 13 4.14 4.79 41.86
N ILE A 14 2.92 4.27 41.73
CA ILE A 14 2.32 3.97 40.43
C ILE A 14 2.17 5.24 39.60
N LEU A 15 1.67 6.33 40.18
CA LEU A 15 1.51 7.61 39.47
C LEU A 15 2.85 8.17 39.01
N VAL A 16 3.88 8.17 39.87
CA VAL A 16 5.22 8.66 39.53
C VAL A 16 5.85 7.79 38.45
N THR A 17 5.75 6.46 38.54
CA THR A 17 6.30 5.56 37.51
C THR A 17 5.56 5.68 36.18
N CYS A 18 4.24 5.86 36.20
CA CYS A 18 3.45 6.17 35.01
C CYS A 18 3.84 7.51 34.40
N ALA A 19 3.93 8.58 35.21
CA ALA A 19 4.35 9.91 34.75
C ALA A 19 5.75 9.89 34.16
N TRP A 20 6.71 9.18 34.79
CA TRP A 20 8.06 8.99 34.27
C TRP A 20 8.07 8.25 32.94
N LYS A 21 7.30 7.16 32.81
CA LYS A 21 7.18 6.42 31.55
C LYS A 21 6.61 7.31 30.44
N VAL A 22 5.57 8.08 30.73
CA VAL A 22 5.00 9.05 29.78
C VAL A 22 6.06 10.09 29.40
N MET A 23 6.81 10.61 30.39
CA MET A 23 7.89 11.58 30.16
C MET A 23 8.96 11.04 29.19
N VAL A 24 9.39 9.80 29.42
CA VAL A 24 10.40 9.13 28.60
C VAL A 24 9.89 8.87 27.18
N VAL A 25 8.69 8.33 27.05
CA VAL A 25 8.11 7.94 25.75
C VAL A 25 7.78 9.16 24.90
N VAL A 26 7.24 10.21 25.51
CA VAL A 26 6.66 11.35 24.80
C VAL A 26 7.69 12.46 24.56
N TRP A 27 8.69 12.66 25.42
CA TRP A 27 9.65 13.76 25.25
C TRP A 27 11.09 13.28 25.07
N LEU A 28 11.65 12.56 26.05
CA LEU A 28 13.09 12.22 26.04
C LEU A 28 13.48 11.34 24.85
N ARG A 29 12.63 10.37 24.53
CA ARG A 29 12.89 9.42 23.44
C ARG A 29 12.81 10.08 22.06
N PRO A 30 11.73 10.80 21.68
CA PRO A 30 11.70 11.55 20.43
C PRO A 30 12.88 12.50 20.30
N TRP A 31 13.19 13.27 21.35
CA TRP A 31 14.33 14.19 21.34
C TRP A 31 15.67 13.49 21.06
N ARG A 32 15.92 12.35 21.72
CA ARG A 32 17.14 11.56 21.51
C ARG A 32 17.22 11.01 20.09
N LEU A 33 16.12 10.43 19.59
CA LEU A 33 16.08 9.85 18.25
C LEU A 33 16.24 10.91 17.17
N GLU A 34 15.58 12.06 17.33
CA GLU A 34 15.72 13.21 16.43
C GLU A 34 17.18 13.66 16.31
N ARG A 35 17.85 13.82 17.45
CA ARG A 35 19.25 14.22 17.50
C ARG A 35 20.14 13.24 16.74
N ILE A 36 19.94 11.94 16.91
CA ILE A 36 20.71 10.90 16.21
C ILE A 36 20.49 10.98 14.70
N LEU A 37 19.25 11.15 14.24
CA LEU A 37 18.95 11.24 12.80
C LEU A 37 19.55 12.51 12.18
N ARG A 38 19.42 13.67 12.84
CA ARG A 38 19.98 14.95 12.38
C ARG A 38 21.51 14.94 12.32
N GLN A 39 22.17 14.33 13.31
CA GLN A 39 23.64 14.25 13.36
C GLN A 39 24.23 13.50 12.16
N GLN A 40 23.45 12.65 11.52
CA GLN A 40 23.85 11.89 10.34
C GLN A 40 23.47 12.57 9.02
N GLY A 41 22.96 13.79 9.10
CA GLY A 41 22.55 14.57 7.93
C GLY A 41 21.21 14.17 7.33
N ILE A 42 20.37 13.37 8.03
CA ILE A 42 19.01 13.10 7.56
C ILE A 42 18.13 14.32 7.91
N PRO A 43 17.63 15.08 6.93
CA PRO A 43 16.73 16.20 7.19
C PRO A 43 15.35 15.70 7.63
N GLY A 44 14.58 16.55 8.30
CA GLY A 44 13.23 16.16 8.72
C GLY A 44 12.50 17.23 9.52
N THR A 45 11.25 16.91 9.87
CA THR A 45 10.41 17.77 10.71
C THR A 45 10.84 17.69 12.17
N PRO A 46 10.86 18.82 12.91
CA PRO A 46 11.10 18.77 14.34
C PRO A 46 9.94 18.06 15.06
N TYR A 47 10.24 17.33 16.14
CA TYR A 47 9.19 16.69 16.91
C TYR A 47 8.26 17.71 17.58
N GLN A 48 6.95 17.57 17.39
CA GLN A 48 5.93 18.39 18.03
C GLN A 48 4.87 17.51 18.69
N LEU A 49 4.58 17.78 19.97
CA LEU A 49 3.61 17.00 20.73
C LEU A 49 2.20 17.22 20.18
N GLY A 50 1.46 16.14 19.90
CA GLY A 50 0.08 16.20 19.43
C GLY A 50 -0.09 16.41 17.92
N ILE A 51 0.96 16.85 17.21
CA ILE A 51 0.96 16.89 15.75
C ILE A 51 1.45 15.55 15.22
N ARG A 52 0.53 14.82 14.61
CA ARG A 52 0.87 13.67 13.79
C ARG A 52 1.08 14.22 12.38
N ASP A 53 2.32 14.21 11.87
CA ASP A 53 2.61 14.59 10.47
C ASP A 53 1.72 13.81 9.48
N TRP A 54 1.39 12.58 9.86
CA TRP A 54 0.47 11.67 9.18
C TRP A 54 -1.02 11.98 9.37
N GLY A 55 -1.38 12.77 10.37
CA GLY A 55 -2.73 13.21 10.71
C GLY A 55 -3.34 14.18 9.71
N GLU A 56 -2.55 14.73 8.77
CA GLU A 56 -3.10 15.53 7.66
C GLU A 56 -3.97 14.70 6.70
N THR A 57 -3.89 13.36 6.72
CA THR A 57 -4.68 12.48 5.84
C THR A 57 -6.20 12.54 6.09
N SER A 58 -6.66 12.80 7.32
CA SER A 58 -8.09 12.93 7.62
C SER A 58 -8.69 14.22 7.06
N GLY A 59 -8.00 15.35 7.22
CA GLY A 59 -8.43 16.64 6.65
C GLY A 59 -8.24 16.76 5.14
N ILE A 60 -7.48 15.86 4.51
CA ILE A 60 -7.35 15.78 3.04
C ILE A 60 -8.60 15.14 2.43
N LYS A 61 -9.20 14.11 3.05
CA LYS A 61 -10.49 13.53 2.57
C LYS A 61 -11.61 14.58 2.53
N GLU A 62 -11.70 15.41 3.57
CA GLU A 62 -12.67 16.52 3.66
C GLU A 62 -12.43 17.58 2.58
N ARG A 63 -11.16 17.97 2.36
CA ARG A 63 -10.79 18.98 1.34
C ARG A 63 -10.94 18.47 -0.09
N LEU A 64 -10.69 17.19 -0.34
CA LEU A 64 -10.92 16.56 -1.65
C LEU A 64 -12.42 16.46 -1.97
N ARG A 65 -13.27 16.13 -0.98
CA ARG A 65 -14.73 16.22 -1.14
C ARG A 65 -15.19 17.62 -1.56
N HIS A 66 -14.67 18.67 -0.93
CA HIS A 66 -15.02 20.05 -1.28
C HIS A 66 -14.47 20.50 -2.64
N ARG A 67 -13.25 20.06 -3.03
CA ARG A 67 -12.62 20.46 -4.29
C ARG A 67 -13.30 19.81 -5.51
N CYS A 68 -13.83 18.59 -5.38
CA CYS A 68 -14.58 17.91 -6.45
C CYS A 68 -15.90 18.60 -6.83
N HIS A 69 -16.49 19.43 -5.98
CA HIS A 69 -17.69 20.20 -6.35
C HIS A 69 -17.38 21.50 -7.11
N THR A 70 -16.11 21.89 -7.25
CA THR A 70 -15.73 23.22 -7.76
C THR A 70 -14.78 23.23 -8.96
N SER A 71 -14.06 22.14 -9.25
CA SER A 71 -13.21 22.07 -10.45
C SER A 71 -13.76 21.07 -11.49
N SER A 72 -13.91 21.51 -12.73
CA SER A 72 -13.94 20.65 -13.91
C SER A 72 -12.71 19.72 -13.86
N THR A 73 -12.90 18.45 -13.52
CA THR A 73 -11.77 17.50 -13.38
C THR A 73 -11.38 16.98 -14.76
N GLU A 74 -10.43 17.66 -15.39
CA GLU A 74 -9.68 17.09 -16.51
C GLU A 74 -8.97 15.81 -16.02
N PHE A 75 -9.11 14.72 -16.78
CA PHE A 75 -8.50 13.43 -16.43
C PHE A 75 -6.98 13.56 -16.41
N SER A 76 -6.34 13.22 -15.28
CA SER A 76 -4.89 13.30 -15.11
C SER A 76 -4.29 11.97 -14.68
N HIS A 77 -3.13 11.67 -15.22
CA HIS A 77 -2.32 10.52 -14.80
C HIS A 77 -1.43 10.86 -13.58
N ASP A 78 -1.22 12.15 -13.28
CA ASP A 78 -0.51 12.58 -12.06
C ASP A 78 -1.47 12.61 -10.86
N ILE A 79 -1.53 11.46 -10.19
CA ILE A 79 -2.40 11.24 -9.03
C ILE A 79 -1.69 11.51 -7.68
N VAL A 80 -0.38 11.76 -7.70
CA VAL A 80 0.44 11.95 -6.50
C VAL A 80 -0.07 13.10 -5.61
N PRO A 81 -0.38 14.30 -6.14
CA PRO A 81 -0.83 15.42 -5.32
C PRO A 81 -2.15 15.14 -4.59
N SER A 82 -3.02 14.33 -5.18
CA SER A 82 -4.31 13.96 -4.59
C SER A 82 -4.15 12.92 -3.49
N ILE A 83 -3.24 11.97 -3.66
CA ILE A 83 -3.09 10.81 -2.76
C ILE A 83 -2.12 11.10 -1.61
N LEU A 84 -0.94 11.67 -1.90
CA LEU A 84 0.16 11.85 -0.94
C LEU A 84 0.73 13.29 -0.92
N PRO A 85 -0.11 14.34 -0.79
CA PRO A 85 0.34 15.75 -0.89
C PRO A 85 1.36 16.15 0.18
N PHE A 86 1.24 15.60 1.39
CA PHE A 86 2.22 15.85 2.45
C PHE A 86 3.60 15.29 2.10
N LEU A 87 3.66 14.06 1.58
CA LEU A 87 4.92 13.42 1.24
C LEU A 87 5.56 14.07 0.01
N GLN A 88 4.77 14.45 -0.99
CA GLN A 88 5.27 15.17 -2.17
C GLN A 88 5.95 16.50 -1.77
N ARG A 89 5.28 17.31 -0.94
CA ARG A 89 5.86 18.55 -0.38
C ARG A 89 7.11 18.28 0.45
N SER A 90 7.11 17.21 1.23
CA SER A 90 8.26 16.84 2.06
C SER A 90 9.46 16.41 1.22
N VAL A 91 9.24 15.65 0.14
CA VAL A 91 10.30 15.27 -0.81
C VAL A 91 10.88 16.50 -1.51
N GLN A 92 10.04 17.44 -1.93
CA GLN A 92 10.50 18.70 -2.54
C GLN A 92 11.34 19.53 -1.57
N LYS A 93 10.98 19.54 -0.27
CA LYS A 93 11.67 20.34 0.75
C LYS A 93 12.95 19.68 1.29
N TYR A 94 12.92 18.37 1.53
CA TYR A 94 13.97 17.65 2.26
C TYR A 94 14.73 16.63 1.39
N GLY A 95 14.29 16.40 0.14
CA GLY A 95 14.87 15.42 -0.76
C GLY A 95 14.32 14.00 -0.56
N LYS A 96 15.02 13.02 -1.13
CA LYS A 96 14.58 11.61 -1.25
C LYS A 96 14.78 10.75 0.00
N CYS A 97 15.46 11.28 1.01
CA CYS A 97 15.62 10.65 2.32
C CYS A 97 15.42 11.70 3.42
N PHE A 98 14.36 11.55 4.20
CA PHE A 98 14.00 12.51 5.26
C PHE A 98 13.16 11.83 6.34
N TYR A 99 13.13 12.37 7.55
CA TYR A 99 12.30 11.83 8.62
C TYR A 99 11.09 12.71 8.96
N THR A 100 10.00 12.06 9.37
CA THR A 100 8.76 12.65 9.89
C THR A 100 8.34 11.90 11.16
N TRP A 101 7.19 12.24 11.74
CA TRP A 101 6.74 11.66 13.01
C TRP A 101 5.41 10.93 12.92
N MET A 102 5.36 9.74 13.54
CA MET A 102 4.15 9.01 13.83
C MET A 102 4.01 8.84 15.34
N GLY A 103 3.28 9.79 15.95
CA GLY A 103 3.31 9.92 17.41
C GLY A 103 4.75 10.15 17.88
N PRO A 104 5.21 9.48 18.95
CA PRO A 104 6.59 9.62 19.44
C PRO A 104 7.64 8.82 18.64
N THR A 105 7.24 8.18 17.53
CA THR A 105 8.14 7.31 16.74
C THR A 105 8.55 8.02 15.45
N PRO A 106 9.86 8.16 15.18
CA PRO A 106 10.31 8.74 13.93
C PRO A 106 10.07 7.77 12.77
N VAL A 107 9.72 8.34 11.63
CA VAL A 107 9.45 7.68 10.36
C VAL A 107 10.47 8.18 9.34
N VAL A 108 11.46 7.37 9.01
CA VAL A 108 12.46 7.67 7.97
C VAL A 108 11.92 7.25 6.61
N ASN A 109 11.63 8.23 5.77
CA ASN A 109 11.15 8.07 4.40
C ASN A 109 12.36 7.82 3.49
N VAL A 110 12.33 6.73 2.71
CA VAL A 110 13.44 6.31 1.85
C VAL A 110 12.93 6.06 0.44
N MET A 111 13.50 6.76 -0.54
CA MET A 111 13.24 6.55 -1.97
C MET A 111 14.47 6.11 -2.76
N ASP A 112 15.66 6.11 -2.14
CA ASP A 112 16.90 5.69 -2.80
C ASP A 112 16.91 4.18 -3.08
N GLY A 113 17.11 3.80 -4.34
CA GLY A 113 17.03 2.40 -4.78
C GLY A 113 18.10 1.48 -4.18
N GLN A 114 19.27 2.01 -3.79
CA GLN A 114 20.32 1.21 -3.15
C GLN A 114 19.95 0.91 -1.70
N LEU A 115 19.52 1.93 -0.95
CA LEU A 115 19.03 1.76 0.42
C LEU A 115 17.82 0.83 0.46
N LEU A 116 16.88 0.99 -0.47
CA LEU A 116 15.71 0.10 -0.59
C LEU A 116 16.14 -1.35 -0.83
N LYS A 117 17.07 -1.60 -1.76
CA LYS A 117 17.58 -2.95 -2.01
C LYS A 117 18.16 -3.58 -0.74
N GLU A 118 18.91 -2.82 0.03
CA GLU A 118 19.47 -3.30 1.30
C GLU A 118 18.36 -3.60 2.32
N ILE A 119 17.42 -2.66 2.53
CA ILE A 119 16.28 -2.81 3.45
C ILE A 119 15.45 -4.06 3.13
N TYR A 120 15.14 -4.28 1.85
CA TYR A 120 14.35 -5.44 1.42
C TYR A 120 15.12 -6.76 1.46
N SER A 121 16.46 -6.73 1.43
CA SER A 121 17.29 -7.93 1.54
C SER A 121 17.49 -8.38 3.00
N ARG A 122 17.58 -7.44 3.95
CA ARG A 122 17.88 -7.69 5.37
C ARG A 122 16.61 -7.81 6.23
N VAL A 123 15.78 -8.78 5.89
CA VAL A 123 14.43 -8.97 6.48
C VAL A 123 14.38 -9.27 7.99
N TYR A 124 15.51 -9.60 8.62
CA TYR A 124 15.62 -9.81 10.07
C TYR A 124 16.03 -8.54 10.82
N ASP A 125 16.67 -7.60 10.13
CA ASP A 125 17.03 -6.29 10.70
C ASP A 125 15.89 -5.28 10.52
N PHE A 126 15.11 -5.44 9.44
CA PHE A 126 13.99 -4.60 9.06
C PHE A 126 12.69 -5.43 9.04
N GLY A 127 12.03 -5.50 10.18
CA GLY A 127 10.73 -6.19 10.33
C GLY A 127 9.55 -5.30 9.98
N LYS A 128 8.31 -5.76 10.22
CA LYS A 128 7.09 -4.96 10.07
C LYS A 128 6.78 -4.18 11.35
N PRO A 129 6.12 -3.01 11.26
CA PRO A 129 5.57 -2.39 12.45
C PRO A 129 4.47 -3.31 13.02
N HIS A 130 4.53 -3.59 14.33
CA HIS A 130 3.45 -4.28 15.03
C HIS A 130 2.41 -3.24 15.48
N PRO A 131 1.11 -3.42 15.17
CA PRO A 131 0.07 -2.59 15.75
C PRO A 131 0.02 -2.85 17.25
N GLY A 132 0.22 -1.81 18.07
CA GLY A 132 -0.04 -1.91 19.51
C GLY A 132 -1.55 -1.87 19.80
N GLY A 133 -1.99 -2.48 20.91
CA GLY A 133 -3.34 -2.28 21.46
C GLY A 133 -4.44 -3.21 20.93
N GLY A 134 -4.34 -4.52 21.17
CA GLY A 134 -5.49 -5.43 21.11
C GLY A 134 -6.02 -5.81 19.73
N MET A 135 -5.53 -5.22 18.63
CA MET A 135 -5.79 -5.68 17.25
C MET A 135 -4.97 -6.92 16.84
N GLU A 136 -4.47 -7.69 17.80
CA GLU A 136 -3.76 -8.96 17.54
C GLU A 136 -4.72 -10.08 17.12
N LEU A 137 -6.01 -9.99 17.48
CA LEU A 137 -6.96 -11.09 17.34
C LEU A 137 -7.36 -11.40 15.89
N LEU A 138 -7.16 -10.48 14.95
CA LEU A 138 -7.43 -10.69 13.51
C LEU A 138 -6.13 -10.84 12.68
N ALA A 139 -4.96 -10.74 13.31
CA ALA A 139 -3.67 -10.55 12.65
C ALA A 139 -2.76 -11.79 12.72
N LEU A 140 -3.27 -13.00 12.45
CA LEU A 140 -2.48 -14.25 12.51
C LEU A 140 -1.93 -14.73 11.14
N GLY A 141 -1.94 -13.87 10.12
CA GLY A 141 -1.54 -14.21 8.76
C GLY A 141 -0.06 -13.99 8.41
N LEU A 142 0.28 -14.33 7.17
CA LEU A 142 1.61 -14.06 6.59
C LEU A 142 1.92 -12.54 6.53
N LEU A 143 0.89 -11.70 6.44
CA LEU A 143 0.99 -10.25 6.36
C LEU A 143 1.50 -9.60 7.65
N SER A 144 1.21 -10.15 8.83
CA SER A 144 1.59 -9.58 10.13
C SER A 144 2.68 -10.36 10.87
N SER A 145 2.90 -11.63 10.53
CA SER A 145 3.93 -12.46 11.17
C SER A 145 5.36 -12.02 10.86
N GLU A 146 6.26 -12.29 11.81
CA GLU A 146 7.70 -11.99 11.78
C GLU A 146 8.56 -13.21 12.14
N GLY A 147 9.87 -13.11 11.90
CA GLY A 147 10.86 -14.11 12.34
C GLY A 147 10.60 -15.54 11.85
N GLU A 148 10.77 -16.51 12.75
CA GLU A 148 10.60 -17.93 12.44
C GLU A 148 9.16 -18.28 12.06
N LYS A 149 8.16 -17.64 12.70
CA LYS A 149 6.74 -17.84 12.38
C LYS A 149 6.44 -17.45 10.94
N TRP A 150 6.91 -16.27 10.51
CA TRP A 150 6.80 -15.84 9.12
C TRP A 150 7.48 -16.82 8.17
N SER A 151 8.70 -17.24 8.48
CA SER A 151 9.47 -18.18 7.64
C SER A 151 8.74 -19.52 7.47
N LYS A 152 8.19 -20.07 8.57
CA LYS A 152 7.39 -21.32 8.54
C LYS A 152 6.15 -21.16 7.68
N HIS A 153 5.34 -20.12 7.92
CA HIS A 153 4.13 -19.85 7.14
C HIS A 153 4.45 -19.65 5.66
N ARG A 154 5.50 -18.89 5.33
CA ARG A 154 5.92 -18.66 3.95
C ARG A 154 6.36 -19.95 3.27
N LYS A 155 7.10 -20.82 3.97
CA LYS A 155 7.55 -22.12 3.44
C LYS A 155 6.37 -23.05 3.15
N ILE A 156 5.34 -23.05 4.00
CA ILE A 156 4.11 -23.84 3.80
C ILE A 156 3.31 -23.34 2.59
N LEU A 157 3.18 -22.02 2.43
CA LEU A 157 2.34 -21.43 1.39
C LEU A 157 3.02 -21.36 0.01
N ASN A 158 4.34 -21.14 -0.06
CA ASN A 158 5.06 -20.93 -1.32
C ASN A 158 4.78 -21.98 -2.42
N PRO A 159 4.68 -23.30 -2.14
CA PRO A 159 4.37 -24.30 -3.16
C PRO A 159 3.05 -24.05 -3.92
N ALA A 160 2.02 -23.54 -3.25
CA ALA A 160 0.71 -23.26 -3.86
C ALA A 160 0.76 -22.08 -4.86
N PHE A 161 1.70 -21.15 -4.68
CA PHE A 161 1.82 -19.94 -5.49
C PHE A 161 2.94 -20.01 -6.55
N ARG A 162 3.51 -21.20 -6.79
CA ARG A 162 4.46 -21.40 -7.90
C ARG A 162 3.73 -21.40 -9.23
N LEU A 163 4.33 -20.79 -10.25
CA LEU A 163 3.74 -20.62 -11.59
C LEU A 163 3.12 -21.91 -12.15
N GLU A 164 3.82 -23.05 -12.00
CA GLU A 164 3.38 -24.37 -12.45
C GLU A 164 2.07 -24.86 -11.81
N ARG A 165 1.74 -24.37 -10.62
CA ARG A 165 0.55 -24.72 -9.84
C ARG A 165 -0.63 -23.76 -10.07
N LEU A 166 -0.45 -22.72 -10.90
CA LEU A 166 -1.47 -21.68 -11.12
C LEU A 166 -2.40 -21.94 -12.31
N LYS A 167 -2.40 -23.14 -12.89
CA LYS A 167 -3.38 -23.53 -13.92
C LYS A 167 -4.85 -23.35 -13.46
N PRO A 168 -5.21 -23.70 -12.21
CA PRO A 168 -6.57 -23.46 -11.71
C PRO A 168 -6.95 -21.98 -11.69
N VAL A 169 -5.99 -21.08 -11.43
CA VAL A 169 -6.22 -19.63 -11.48
C VAL A 169 -6.64 -19.20 -12.88
N LEU A 170 -5.92 -19.66 -13.91
CA LEU A 170 -6.28 -19.34 -15.29
C LEU A 170 -7.69 -19.83 -15.67
N ALA A 171 -8.06 -21.03 -15.22
CA ALA A 171 -9.39 -21.59 -15.43
C ALA A 171 -10.47 -20.78 -14.70
N ALA A 172 -10.24 -20.46 -13.42
CA ALA A 172 -11.11 -19.60 -12.63
C ALA A 172 -11.28 -18.22 -13.27
N SER A 173 -10.17 -17.55 -13.62
CA SER A 173 -10.19 -16.25 -14.31
C SER A 173 -10.98 -16.28 -15.60
N THR A 174 -10.86 -17.36 -16.38
CA THR A 174 -11.63 -17.50 -17.62
C THR A 174 -13.12 -17.65 -17.34
N ALA A 175 -13.50 -18.53 -16.41
CA ALA A 175 -14.90 -18.79 -16.08
C ALA A 175 -15.59 -17.54 -15.49
N SER A 176 -15.00 -16.96 -14.45
CA SER A 176 -15.53 -15.76 -13.79
C SER A 176 -15.62 -14.57 -14.76
N CYS A 177 -14.62 -14.40 -15.65
CA CYS A 177 -14.66 -13.33 -16.64
C CYS A 177 -15.77 -13.55 -17.68
N MET A 178 -16.03 -14.78 -18.12
CA MET A 178 -17.13 -15.06 -19.05
C MET A 178 -18.50 -14.76 -18.43
N GLU A 179 -18.69 -15.08 -17.15
CA GLU A 179 -19.92 -14.76 -16.43
C GLU A 179 -20.10 -13.26 -16.20
N MET A 180 -19.02 -12.52 -15.93
CA MET A 180 -19.09 -11.06 -15.86
C MET A 180 -19.43 -10.46 -17.24
N MET A 181 -18.77 -10.92 -18.30
CA MET A 181 -19.01 -10.43 -19.66
C MET A 181 -20.43 -10.75 -20.13
N SER A 182 -21.02 -11.90 -19.78
CA SER A 182 -22.41 -12.20 -20.14
C SER A 182 -23.38 -11.20 -19.51
N LYS A 183 -23.13 -10.74 -18.27
CA LYS A 183 -23.90 -9.66 -17.66
C LYS A 183 -23.78 -8.35 -18.45
N TRP A 184 -22.57 -7.99 -18.90
CA TRP A 184 -22.38 -6.81 -19.76
C TRP A 184 -23.08 -6.95 -21.13
N GLU A 185 -23.01 -8.12 -21.75
CA GLU A 185 -23.71 -8.38 -23.02
C GLU A 185 -25.24 -8.29 -22.88
N MET A 186 -25.79 -8.69 -21.73
CA MET A 186 -27.22 -8.52 -21.44
C MET A 186 -27.60 -7.04 -21.30
N LEU A 187 -26.75 -6.20 -20.72
CA LEU A 187 -26.99 -4.75 -20.66
C LEU A 187 -26.94 -4.11 -22.05
N LEU A 188 -26.04 -4.58 -22.92
CA LEU A 188 -25.90 -4.12 -24.31
C LEU A 188 -26.92 -4.76 -25.27
N SER A 189 -27.81 -5.64 -24.79
CA SER A 189 -28.79 -6.29 -25.67
C SER A 189 -29.84 -5.31 -26.25
N GLN A 190 -30.00 -4.13 -25.62
CA GLN A 190 -30.97 -3.11 -26.01
C GLN A 190 -30.35 -1.87 -26.67
N GLU A 191 -29.04 -1.64 -26.49
CA GLU A 191 -28.35 -0.45 -26.97
C GLU A 191 -26.95 -0.79 -27.52
N VAL A 192 -26.51 -0.06 -28.55
CA VAL A 192 -25.18 -0.27 -29.18
C VAL A 192 -24.03 0.08 -28.22
N SER A 193 -24.28 1.01 -27.31
CA SER A 193 -23.35 1.45 -26.27
C SER A 193 -24.11 1.73 -24.98
N CYS A 194 -23.58 1.37 -23.83
CA CYS A 194 -24.16 1.74 -22.54
C CYS A 194 -23.10 2.23 -21.57
N GLU A 195 -23.47 3.20 -20.71
CA GLU A 195 -22.65 3.59 -19.58
C GLU A 195 -22.80 2.56 -18.46
N VAL A 196 -21.67 2.03 -17.99
CA VAL A 196 -21.65 1.07 -16.89
C VAL A 196 -20.55 1.46 -15.91
N ASP A 197 -20.89 1.51 -14.62
CA ASP A 197 -19.88 1.52 -13.57
C ASP A 197 -19.23 0.13 -13.49
N VAL A 198 -17.99 0.01 -13.97
CA VAL A 198 -17.28 -1.28 -14.03
C VAL A 198 -16.65 -1.68 -12.70
N LEU A 199 -16.50 -0.77 -11.74
CA LEU A 199 -15.78 -1.04 -10.50
C LEU A 199 -16.40 -2.21 -9.69
N PRO A 200 -17.73 -2.28 -9.46
CA PRO A 200 -18.34 -3.42 -8.77
C PRO A 200 -18.16 -4.75 -9.50
N TYR A 201 -18.15 -4.73 -10.83
CA TYR A 201 -17.92 -5.93 -11.64
C TYR A 201 -16.49 -6.45 -11.47
N ILE A 202 -15.49 -5.56 -11.47
CA ILE A 202 -14.08 -5.91 -11.27
C ILE A 202 -13.83 -6.45 -9.85
N ASP A 203 -14.44 -5.84 -8.83
CA ASP A 203 -14.33 -6.30 -7.45
C ASP A 203 -14.91 -7.71 -7.27
N ASN A 204 -16.13 -7.92 -7.76
CA ASN A 204 -16.80 -9.22 -7.71
C ASN A 204 -16.04 -10.28 -8.52
N LEU A 205 -15.53 -9.90 -9.70
CA LEU A 205 -14.71 -10.76 -10.54
C LEU A 205 -13.47 -11.24 -9.76
N THR A 206 -12.72 -10.33 -9.14
CA THR A 206 -11.50 -10.66 -8.41
C THR A 206 -11.80 -11.57 -7.21
N GLY A 207 -12.88 -11.28 -6.47
CA GLY A 207 -13.35 -12.11 -5.36
C GLY A 207 -13.72 -13.52 -5.81
N ASP A 208 -14.43 -13.66 -6.93
CA ASP A 208 -14.83 -14.95 -7.49
C ASP A 208 -13.67 -15.76 -8.05
N ILE A 209 -12.71 -15.11 -8.71
CA ILE A 209 -11.48 -15.78 -9.16
C ILE A 209 -10.71 -16.33 -7.97
N LEU A 210 -10.55 -15.53 -6.91
CA LEU A 210 -9.88 -15.97 -5.69
C LEU A 210 -10.62 -17.13 -5.04
N SER A 211 -11.93 -17.05 -4.90
CA SER A 211 -12.75 -18.12 -4.30
C SER A 211 -12.67 -19.42 -5.08
N ARG A 212 -12.85 -19.37 -6.40
CA ARG A 212 -12.75 -20.56 -7.26
C ARG A 212 -11.36 -21.16 -7.26
N ALA A 213 -10.32 -20.33 -7.32
CA ALA A 213 -8.95 -20.81 -7.36
C ALA A 213 -8.46 -21.36 -6.01
N ALA A 214 -8.89 -20.77 -4.90
CA ALA A 214 -8.44 -21.16 -3.56
C ALA A 214 -9.29 -22.29 -2.94
N PHE A 215 -10.61 -22.27 -3.16
CA PHE A 215 -11.56 -23.15 -2.47
C PHE A 215 -12.35 -24.06 -3.41
N GLY A 216 -12.32 -23.82 -4.73
CA GLY A 216 -13.06 -24.63 -5.71
C GLY A 216 -14.56 -24.36 -5.77
N SER A 217 -15.06 -23.36 -5.04
CA SER A 217 -16.47 -22.94 -5.03
C SER A 217 -16.65 -21.56 -5.66
N CYS A 218 -17.84 -21.27 -6.19
CA CYS A 218 -18.18 -19.92 -6.64
C CYS A 218 -18.43 -19.00 -5.45
N TYR A 219 -18.26 -17.69 -5.69
CA TYR A 219 -18.33 -16.67 -4.66
C TYR A 219 -19.72 -16.52 -4.01
N GLU A 220 -20.79 -16.63 -4.81
CA GLU A 220 -22.18 -16.47 -4.35
C GLU A 220 -22.61 -17.57 -3.36
N GLU A 221 -21.99 -18.76 -3.41
CA GLU A 221 -22.25 -19.87 -2.48
C GLU A 221 -21.50 -19.74 -1.14
N GLY A 222 -20.47 -18.90 -1.06
CA GLY A 222 -19.50 -18.89 0.05
C GLY A 222 -19.77 -17.93 1.20
N GLY A 223 -20.78 -17.05 1.12
CA GLY A 223 -21.16 -16.12 2.20
C GLY A 223 -20.09 -15.13 2.68
N LEU A 224 -18.96 -15.02 1.98
CA LEU A 224 -17.86 -14.10 2.32
C LEU A 224 -18.14 -12.73 1.69
N ASP A 225 -18.48 -11.70 2.47
CA ASP A 225 -18.67 -10.30 2.01
C ASP A 225 -17.47 -9.81 1.15
N PRO A 226 -17.68 -9.25 -0.07
CA PRO A 226 -16.60 -8.97 -1.02
C PRO A 226 -15.74 -7.82 -0.50
N ALA A 227 -16.35 -6.92 0.29
CA ALA A 227 -15.65 -5.85 0.96
C ALA A 227 -14.60 -6.43 1.92
N ARG A 228 -14.94 -7.44 2.72
CA ARG A 228 -14.02 -8.03 3.72
C ARG A 228 -12.84 -8.80 3.12
N GLY A 229 -13.04 -9.47 1.98
CA GLY A 229 -12.00 -10.23 1.28
C GLY A 229 -10.98 -9.32 0.58
N LEU A 230 -11.46 -8.35 -0.23
CA LEU A 230 -10.60 -7.39 -0.92
C LEU A 230 -10.03 -6.30 0.02
N GLU A 231 -10.65 -6.06 1.17
CA GLU A 231 -10.11 -5.21 2.25
C GLU A 231 -8.71 -5.65 2.71
N THR A 232 -8.28 -6.89 2.41
CA THR A 232 -7.01 -7.45 2.88
C THR A 232 -5.88 -7.54 1.84
N ILE A 233 -6.07 -7.08 0.60
CA ILE A 233 -5.01 -7.10 -0.42
C ILE A 233 -4.46 -5.69 -0.67
N PRO A 234 -3.40 -5.24 0.04
CA PRO A 234 -2.78 -3.96 -0.24
C PRO A 234 -1.95 -4.04 -1.53
N ALA A 235 -2.50 -3.50 -2.62
CA ALA A 235 -1.70 -2.79 -3.62
C ALA A 235 -1.10 -1.56 -2.93
N GLY A 236 0.04 -1.75 -2.27
CA GLY A 236 0.60 -0.78 -1.34
C GLY A 236 1.06 0.49 -2.06
N THR A 237 0.33 1.58 -1.88
CA THR A 237 0.82 2.94 -2.18
C THR A 237 2.08 3.28 -1.40
N VAL A 238 2.25 2.58 -0.27
CA VAL A 238 3.28 2.79 0.72
C VAL A 238 3.68 1.47 1.36
N MET A 239 4.93 1.34 1.82
CA MET A 239 5.39 0.17 2.58
C MET A 239 6.13 0.59 3.84
N TYR A 240 5.95 -0.18 4.91
CA TYR A 240 6.60 0.08 6.20
C TYR A 240 7.57 -1.04 6.56
N ARG A 241 8.68 -0.64 7.17
CA ARG A 241 9.55 -1.51 7.95
C ARG A 241 9.84 -0.87 9.31
N LYS A 242 10.38 -1.64 10.25
CA LYS A 242 10.77 -1.18 11.57
C LYS A 242 12.09 -1.82 11.97
N THR A 243 12.97 -1.02 12.58
CA THR A 243 14.16 -1.53 13.26
C THR A 243 13.81 -1.98 14.67
N TYR A 244 14.17 -3.21 15.06
CA TYR A 244 13.99 -3.70 16.44
C TYR A 244 15.27 -3.61 17.28
N ARG A 245 16.39 -3.37 16.61
CA ARG A 245 17.70 -3.11 17.19
C ARG A 245 18.35 -2.01 16.38
N ALA A 246 19.41 -1.41 16.94
CA ALA A 246 20.17 -0.44 16.18
C ALA A 246 20.87 -1.14 15.01
N THR A 247 20.69 -0.58 13.81
CA THR A 247 21.04 -1.22 12.54
C THR A 247 21.75 -0.21 11.64
N ARG A 248 22.91 -0.61 11.13
CA ARG A 248 23.63 0.15 10.09
C ARG A 248 22.93 -0.04 8.74
N LEU A 249 22.67 1.05 8.03
CA LEU A 249 22.11 1.14 6.68
C LEU A 249 22.94 2.21 5.95
N ASP A 250 24.10 1.83 5.42
CA ASP A 250 25.13 2.79 4.99
C ASP A 250 24.59 3.86 4.02
N PRO A 251 24.90 5.15 4.21
CA PRO A 251 25.83 5.70 5.20
C PRO A 251 25.23 5.94 6.60
N TYR A 252 23.98 5.55 6.82
CA TYR A 252 23.22 5.82 8.03
C TYR A 252 23.33 4.70 9.07
N TYR A 253 23.00 5.07 10.29
CA TYR A 253 22.85 4.25 11.47
C TYR A 253 21.48 4.55 12.06
N LEU A 254 20.57 3.59 11.94
CA LEU A 254 19.20 3.71 12.41
C LEU A 254 19.10 3.12 13.82
N PRO A 255 18.72 3.91 14.84
CA PRO A 255 18.43 3.38 16.17
C PRO A 255 17.32 2.32 16.16
N SER A 256 17.18 1.60 17.28
CA SER A 256 15.99 0.76 17.50
C SER A 256 14.73 1.62 17.53
N ASP A 257 13.63 1.03 17.08
CA ASP A 257 12.30 1.62 16.98
C ASP A 257 12.21 2.84 16.07
N VAL A 258 12.91 2.80 14.95
CA VAL A 258 12.67 3.70 13.82
C VAL A 258 11.76 2.98 12.83
N ILE A 259 10.71 3.67 12.38
CA ILE A 259 9.90 3.19 11.26
C ILE A 259 10.58 3.65 9.99
N ILE A 260 10.78 2.73 9.05
CA ILE A 260 11.20 3.05 7.69
C ILE A 260 9.96 3.04 6.81
N PHE A 261 9.87 4.04 5.96
CA PHE A 261 8.72 4.26 5.12
C PHE A 261 9.15 4.40 3.66
N VAL A 262 8.53 3.62 2.79
CA VAL A 262 8.81 3.64 1.35
C VAL A 262 7.58 4.17 0.64
N PRO A 263 7.59 5.42 0.15
CA PRO A 263 6.48 5.98 -0.61
C PRO A 263 6.51 5.42 -2.05
N VAL A 264 6.01 4.20 -2.23
CA VAL A 264 6.06 3.46 -3.51
C VAL A 264 5.46 4.29 -4.65
N LEU A 265 4.35 4.99 -4.40
CA LEU A 265 3.73 5.86 -5.40
C LEU A 265 4.69 6.98 -5.85
N LEU A 266 5.39 7.65 -4.92
CA LEU A 266 6.37 8.69 -5.28
C LEU A 266 7.57 8.10 -6.02
N VAL A 267 8.02 6.89 -5.66
CA VAL A 267 9.11 6.19 -6.37
C VAL A 267 8.70 5.84 -7.80
N HIS A 268 7.45 5.44 -8.03
CA HIS A 268 6.93 5.08 -9.37
C HIS A 268 6.66 6.29 -10.26
N HIS A 269 6.57 7.48 -9.67
CA HIS A 269 6.30 8.75 -10.34
C HIS A 269 7.53 9.69 -10.36
N ASP A 270 8.70 9.20 -9.92
CA ASP A 270 9.93 9.97 -9.86
C ASP A 270 10.55 10.12 -11.26
N GLN A 271 10.57 11.35 -11.79
CA GLN A 271 11.12 11.64 -13.11
C GLN A 271 12.62 11.33 -13.23
N GLN A 272 13.39 11.34 -12.14
CA GLN A 272 14.81 10.95 -12.21
C GLN A 272 14.97 9.45 -12.43
N ILE A 273 13.98 8.65 -12.00
CA ILE A 273 13.97 7.20 -12.16
C ILE A 273 13.33 6.81 -13.49
N TRP A 274 12.22 7.45 -13.85
CA TRP A 274 11.35 7.04 -14.95
C TRP A 274 11.40 7.97 -16.17
N GLY A 275 12.18 9.05 -16.13
CA GLY A 275 12.25 10.03 -17.22
C GLY A 275 11.12 11.07 -17.19
N GLU A 276 11.10 11.96 -18.17
CA GLU A 276 10.14 13.08 -18.23
C GLU A 276 8.69 12.63 -18.31
N ASP A 277 8.44 11.48 -18.96
CA ASP A 277 7.12 10.86 -19.12
C ASP A 277 6.71 9.97 -17.92
N ALA A 278 7.34 10.12 -16.75
CA ALA A 278 6.99 9.40 -15.51
C ALA A 278 5.52 9.58 -15.08
N GLN A 279 4.91 10.70 -15.48
CA GLN A 279 3.52 11.06 -15.18
C GLN A 279 2.55 10.69 -16.29
N VAL A 280 3.01 10.01 -17.34
CA VAL A 280 2.19 9.65 -18.50
C VAL A 280 2.02 8.14 -18.56
N PHE A 281 0.81 7.68 -18.88
CA PHE A 281 0.59 6.27 -19.16
C PHE A 281 1.28 5.86 -20.48
N ASN A 282 2.50 5.33 -20.36
CA ASN A 282 3.30 4.84 -21.48
C ASN A 282 3.63 3.34 -21.32
N PRO A 283 2.81 2.43 -21.86
CA PRO A 283 3.07 0.99 -21.81
C PRO A 283 4.35 0.57 -22.53
N LYS A 284 4.74 1.28 -23.61
CA LYS A 284 5.91 0.93 -24.43
C LYS A 284 7.22 0.99 -23.66
N ARG A 285 7.26 1.75 -22.54
CA ARG A 285 8.39 1.79 -21.61
C ARG A 285 8.85 0.40 -21.16
N PHE A 286 7.93 -0.55 -21.00
CA PHE A 286 8.22 -1.89 -20.51
C PHE A 286 8.46 -2.91 -21.63
N SER A 287 8.54 -2.47 -22.89
CA SER A 287 8.68 -3.36 -24.07
C SER A 287 9.96 -4.19 -24.04
N GLU A 288 11.06 -3.66 -23.51
CA GLU A 288 12.31 -4.40 -23.31
C GLU A 288 12.46 -5.00 -21.90
N GLY A 289 11.37 -5.04 -21.13
CA GLY A 289 11.33 -5.58 -19.77
C GLY A 289 11.57 -4.55 -18.67
N VAL A 290 11.20 -4.92 -17.43
CA VAL A 290 11.21 -4.04 -16.25
C VAL A 290 12.61 -3.49 -15.92
N SER A 291 13.67 -4.28 -16.15
CA SER A 291 15.05 -3.86 -15.86
C SER A 291 15.52 -2.68 -16.73
N LYS A 292 15.01 -2.58 -17.96
CA LYS A 292 15.33 -1.50 -18.91
C LYS A 292 14.32 -0.35 -18.91
N ALA A 293 13.22 -0.48 -18.16
CA ALA A 293 12.14 0.50 -18.13
C ALA A 293 12.49 1.82 -17.40
N SER A 294 13.60 1.86 -16.67
CA SER A 294 14.05 3.01 -15.87
C SER A 294 15.44 3.48 -16.31
N THR A 295 15.84 4.68 -15.90
CA THR A 295 17.10 5.36 -16.27
C THR A 295 18.38 4.65 -15.80
N GLY A 296 18.30 3.43 -15.26
CA GLY A 296 19.44 2.63 -14.79
C GLY A 296 20.08 3.12 -13.50
N GLN A 297 19.74 4.32 -13.03
CA GLN A 297 20.29 4.93 -11.81
C GLN A 297 19.75 4.28 -10.52
N SER A 298 18.53 3.74 -10.55
CA SER A 298 17.91 3.06 -9.40
C SER A 298 18.01 1.55 -9.54
N ARG A 299 18.55 0.88 -8.52
CA ARG A 299 18.68 -0.59 -8.49
C ARG A 299 17.35 -1.32 -8.20
N LEU A 300 16.34 -0.62 -7.72
CA LEU A 300 15.04 -1.20 -7.35
C LEU A 300 13.88 -0.21 -7.61
N PRO A 301 13.68 0.21 -8.86
CA PRO A 301 12.74 1.30 -9.21
C PRO A 301 11.28 0.84 -9.21
N TYR A 302 11.02 -0.45 -9.47
CA TYR A 302 9.69 -1.00 -9.66
C TYR A 302 9.30 -1.94 -8.53
N LEU A 303 8.27 -1.57 -7.78
CA LEU A 303 7.88 -2.18 -6.51
C LEU A 303 6.36 -2.44 -6.35
N PRO A 304 5.58 -2.75 -7.40
CA PRO A 304 4.12 -2.96 -7.23
C PRO A 304 3.81 -4.16 -6.32
N PHE A 305 4.74 -5.13 -6.23
CA PHE A 305 4.62 -6.34 -5.42
C PHE A 305 5.63 -6.40 -4.27
N SER A 306 6.25 -5.27 -3.88
CA SER A 306 7.43 -5.24 -2.99
C SER A 306 8.64 -5.94 -3.63
N ALA A 307 9.71 -6.14 -2.87
CA ALA A 307 10.89 -6.89 -3.27
C ALA A 307 11.45 -7.77 -2.14
N GLY A 308 12.48 -8.56 -2.48
CA GLY A 308 13.22 -9.41 -1.55
C GLY A 308 12.43 -10.65 -1.09
N PRO A 309 12.85 -11.30 0.02
CA PRO A 309 12.19 -12.51 0.55
C PRO A 309 10.72 -12.29 0.92
N ARG A 310 10.31 -11.02 1.12
CA ARG A 310 8.94 -10.61 1.46
C ARG A 310 8.14 -10.08 0.27
N VAL A 311 8.57 -10.31 -0.97
CA VAL A 311 7.78 -10.04 -2.18
C VAL A 311 6.39 -10.68 -2.08
N CYS A 312 5.37 -10.07 -2.69
CA CYS A 312 4.01 -10.59 -2.68
C CYS A 312 3.99 -12.06 -3.11
N ILE A 313 3.41 -12.92 -2.28
CA ILE A 313 3.33 -14.36 -2.59
C ILE A 313 2.40 -14.61 -3.79
N GLY A 314 1.36 -13.78 -3.93
CA GLY A 314 0.38 -13.82 -5.01
C GLY A 314 0.79 -13.07 -6.28
N GLN A 315 2.05 -12.63 -6.44
CA GLN A 315 2.46 -11.85 -7.61
C GLN A 315 2.14 -12.57 -8.94
N ASN A 316 2.49 -13.85 -9.05
CA ASN A 316 2.22 -14.61 -10.27
C ASN A 316 0.72 -14.88 -10.46
N PHE A 317 -0.03 -15.08 -9.37
CA PHE A 317 -1.48 -15.22 -9.39
C PHE A 317 -2.12 -13.99 -10.02
N ALA A 318 -1.83 -12.80 -9.46
CA ALA A 318 -2.40 -11.54 -9.91
C ALA A 318 -2.04 -11.21 -11.37
N LEU A 319 -0.80 -11.53 -11.79
CA LEU A 319 -0.38 -11.31 -13.17
C LEU A 319 -1.07 -12.26 -14.16
N ILE A 320 -1.31 -13.52 -13.79
CA ILE A 320 -2.07 -14.45 -14.64
C ILE A 320 -3.52 -13.99 -14.74
N GLU A 321 -4.13 -13.69 -13.60
CA GLU A 321 -5.49 -13.19 -13.50
C GLU A 321 -5.71 -11.97 -14.39
N ALA A 322 -4.92 -10.91 -14.19
CA ALA A 322 -5.04 -9.68 -14.96
C ALA A 322 -4.88 -9.91 -16.48
N LYS A 323 -3.89 -10.72 -16.88
CA LYS A 323 -3.67 -11.04 -18.30
C LYS A 323 -4.81 -11.85 -18.90
N ALA A 324 -5.32 -12.84 -18.17
CA ALA A 324 -6.41 -13.69 -18.63
C ALA A 324 -7.70 -12.88 -18.81
N VAL A 325 -8.03 -12.03 -17.85
CA VAL A 325 -9.21 -11.15 -17.89
C VAL A 325 -9.08 -10.15 -19.06
N LEU A 326 -7.96 -9.44 -19.18
CA LEU A 326 -7.75 -8.48 -20.27
C LEU A 326 -7.81 -9.15 -21.66
N ALA A 327 -7.21 -10.34 -21.80
CA ALA A 327 -7.25 -11.09 -23.06
C ALA A 327 -8.67 -11.56 -23.46
N LYS A 328 -9.62 -11.60 -22.51
CA LYS A 328 -11.01 -11.96 -22.76
C LYS A 328 -11.88 -10.74 -23.08
N ILE A 329 -11.66 -9.64 -22.36
CA ILE A 329 -12.44 -8.39 -22.49
C ILE A 329 -12.04 -7.62 -23.76
N LEU A 330 -10.76 -7.35 -23.97
CA LEU A 330 -10.29 -6.44 -25.04
C LEU A 330 -10.71 -6.87 -26.46
N PRO A 331 -10.81 -8.17 -26.81
CA PRO A 331 -11.30 -8.56 -28.14
C PRO A 331 -12.83 -8.46 -28.32
N ARG A 332 -13.60 -8.22 -27.26
CA ARG A 332 -15.08 -8.24 -27.29
C ARG A 332 -15.71 -6.87 -27.04
N PHE A 333 -15.01 -6.01 -26.33
CA PHE A 333 -15.54 -4.71 -25.91
C PHE A 333 -14.55 -3.59 -26.24
N SER A 334 -15.08 -2.50 -26.79
CA SER A 334 -14.45 -1.19 -26.71
C SER A 334 -14.92 -0.50 -25.45
N MET A 335 -14.04 0.27 -24.82
CA MET A 335 -14.31 1.01 -23.59
C MET A 335 -13.78 2.43 -23.74
N GLU A 336 -14.64 3.40 -23.46
CA GLU A 336 -14.29 4.81 -23.41
C GLU A 336 -14.61 5.37 -22.02
N LEU A 337 -13.86 6.39 -21.60
CA LEU A 337 -14.15 7.08 -20.35
C LEU A 337 -15.50 7.80 -20.49
N SER A 338 -16.43 7.58 -19.56
CA SER A 338 -17.68 8.33 -19.60
C SER A 338 -17.43 9.82 -19.33
N PRO A 339 -18.14 10.74 -20.01
CA PRO A 339 -18.21 12.15 -19.61
C PRO A 339 -18.69 12.36 -18.17
N SER A 340 -19.40 11.38 -17.59
CA SER A 340 -19.85 11.40 -16.19
C SER A 340 -18.75 11.02 -15.20
N TYR A 341 -17.59 10.51 -15.66
CA TYR A 341 -16.53 10.01 -14.80
C TYR A 341 -15.92 11.11 -13.91
N PRO A 342 -16.10 11.04 -12.59
CA PRO A 342 -15.50 11.99 -11.66
C PRO A 342 -14.10 11.54 -11.29
N HIS A 343 -13.07 12.13 -11.92
CA HIS A 343 -11.69 11.75 -11.65
C HIS A 343 -11.25 12.16 -10.24
N ALA A 344 -11.35 11.22 -9.30
CA ALA A 344 -11.03 11.42 -7.89
C ALA A 344 -10.37 10.16 -7.29
N PRO A 345 -9.06 9.95 -7.50
CA PRO A 345 -8.35 8.84 -6.90
C PRO A 345 -8.26 9.00 -5.37
N SER A 346 -8.56 7.93 -4.64
CA SER A 346 -8.55 7.88 -3.19
C SER A 346 -7.65 6.77 -2.67
N ASN A 347 -6.94 7.03 -1.57
CA ASN A 347 -6.11 6.04 -0.88
C ASN A 347 -6.88 5.46 0.30
N LEU A 348 -7.33 4.21 0.19
CA LEU A 348 -7.88 3.46 1.33
C LEU A 348 -6.86 2.41 1.80
N VAL A 349 -6.92 1.22 1.21
CA VAL A 349 -5.91 0.15 1.31
C VAL A 349 -5.14 0.04 0.00
N THR A 350 -5.83 0.28 -1.11
CA THR A 350 -5.32 0.43 -2.48
C THR A 350 -5.77 1.78 -3.04
N ILE A 351 -5.19 2.18 -4.18
CA ILE A 351 -5.70 3.33 -4.95
C ILE A 351 -6.98 2.88 -5.64
N ARG A 352 -8.08 3.60 -5.40
CA ARG A 352 -9.38 3.32 -6.02
C ARG A 352 -10.03 4.61 -6.50
N PRO A 353 -10.82 4.58 -7.58
CA PRO A 353 -11.62 5.74 -7.95
C PRO A 353 -12.74 5.90 -6.92
N GLN A 354 -12.79 7.07 -6.27
CA GLN A 354 -13.64 7.29 -5.08
C GLN A 354 -15.13 7.13 -5.36
N PHE A 355 -15.58 7.44 -6.57
CA PHE A 355 -17.00 7.49 -6.94
C PHE A 355 -17.33 6.51 -8.07
N GLY A 356 -16.63 5.37 -8.12
CA GLY A 356 -16.82 4.36 -9.16
C GLY A 356 -16.00 4.62 -10.43
N ALA A 357 -16.18 3.77 -11.42
CA ALA A 357 -15.53 3.84 -12.72
C ALA A 357 -16.56 3.71 -13.85
N PRO A 358 -17.43 4.72 -14.07
CA PRO A 358 -18.32 4.74 -15.23
C PRO A 358 -17.51 4.79 -16.53
N LEU A 359 -17.73 3.79 -17.38
CA LEU A 359 -17.18 3.69 -18.73
C LEU A 359 -18.33 3.53 -19.72
N ILE A 360 -18.16 4.07 -20.93
CA ILE A 360 -19.02 3.75 -22.07
C ILE A 360 -18.49 2.43 -22.65
N LEU A 361 -19.27 1.37 -22.54
CA LEU A 361 -18.97 0.07 -23.14
C LEU A 361 -19.69 -0.07 -24.47
N GLN A 362 -18.99 -0.64 -25.45
CA GLN A 362 -19.50 -1.00 -26.77
C GLN A 362 -19.06 -2.42 -27.11
N LYS A 363 -19.98 -3.22 -27.65
CA LYS A 363 -19.64 -4.56 -28.17
C LYS A 363 -18.98 -4.43 -29.55
N LEU A 364 -17.87 -5.14 -29.76
CA LEU A 364 -17.12 -5.16 -31.02
C LEU A 364 -17.68 -6.14 -32.05
#